data_AF-A0A529SC84-F1
#
_entry.id   AF-A0A529SC84-F1
#
_cell.length_a   1.000
_cell.length_b   1.000
_cell.length_c   1.000
_cell.angle_alpha   90.00
_cell.angle_beta   90.00
_cell.angle_gamma   90.00
#
_symmetry.space_group_name_H-M   'P 1'
#
loop_
_entity.id
_entity.type
_entity.pdbx_description
1 polymer ?
#
loop_
_entity_poly.entity_id
_entity_poly.type
_entity_poly.pdbx_seq_one_letter_code
_entity_poly.pdbx_strand_id
1 'polypeptide(L)'
;ARDGDRSAVDGLDIVLVDDAGRADVILLAASEGDRFELDHYREMLAPAAVSGVPCLCTNPDRIMLTKSGQRFGAGRIAELYEELGGNVEWIGKPHRA
;
A
#
# COMPACT_ATOMS: atom_id res chain seq x y z
N ALA A 1 -5.55 -3.19 3.76
CA ALA A 1 -5.74 -4.17 4.85
C ALA A 1 -5.59 -5.57 4.28
N ARG A 2 -5.04 -6.53 5.02
CA ARG A 2 -5.13 -7.95 4.65
C ARG A 2 -6.17 -8.60 5.55
N ASP A 3 -7.08 -9.39 4.98
CA ASP A 3 -8.13 -10.09 5.74
C ASP A 3 -9.00 -9.14 6.58
N GLY A 4 -9.13 -7.89 6.14
CA GLY A 4 -9.89 -6.85 6.85
C GLY A 4 -9.20 -6.28 8.11
N ASP A 5 -7.94 -6.61 8.37
CA ASP A 5 -7.18 -6.05 9.49
C ASP A 5 -7.00 -4.52 9.36
N ARG A 6 -7.56 -3.79 10.32
CA ARG A 6 -7.53 -2.33 10.44
C ARG A 6 -6.74 -1.84 11.65
N SER A 7 -6.04 -2.73 12.35
CA SER A 7 -5.26 -2.39 13.55
C SER A 7 -4.26 -1.26 13.34
N ALA A 8 -3.74 -1.07 12.13
CA ALA A 8 -2.84 0.02 11.77
C ALA A 8 -3.47 1.42 11.85
N VAL A 9 -4.81 1.51 11.87
CA VAL A 9 -5.57 2.78 11.89
C VAL A 9 -6.57 2.88 13.05
N ASP A 10 -6.74 1.80 13.82
CA ASP A 10 -7.68 1.77 14.94
C ASP A 10 -7.35 2.86 15.99
N GLY A 11 -8.37 3.63 16.38
CA GLY A 11 -8.23 4.69 17.38
C GLY A 11 -7.63 6.00 16.86
N LEU A 12 -7.32 6.11 15.56
CA LEU A 12 -6.96 7.37 14.93
C LEU A 12 -8.21 8.15 14.51
N ASP A 13 -8.15 9.48 14.60
CA ASP A 13 -9.19 10.38 14.09
C ASP A 13 -9.07 10.55 12.57
N ILE A 14 -9.37 9.48 11.84
CA ILE A 14 -9.29 9.43 10.39
C ILE A 14 -10.59 8.90 9.78
N VAL A 15 -10.81 9.25 8.52
CA VAL A 15 -11.92 8.73 7.72
C VAL A 15 -11.37 7.81 6.64
N LEU A 16 -11.86 6.58 6.60
CA LEU A 16 -11.54 5.64 5.52
C LEU A 16 -12.39 5.98 4.30
N VAL A 17 -11.76 6.02 3.13
CA VAL A 17 -12.40 6.30 1.84
C VAL A 17 -12.24 5.11 0.91
N ASP A 18 -13.28 4.84 0.11
CA ASP A 18 -13.28 3.75 -0.88
C ASP A 18 -12.72 4.17 -2.25
N ASP A 19 -12.38 5.45 -2.40
CA ASP A 19 -11.78 6.01 -3.62
C ASP A 19 -10.49 6.72 -3.24
N ALA A 20 -9.37 6.19 -3.74
CA ALA A 20 -8.04 6.68 -3.42
C ALA A 20 -7.81 8.12 -3.93
N GLY A 21 -8.54 8.57 -4.95
CA GLY A 21 -8.46 9.96 -5.43
C GLY A 21 -9.03 11.00 -4.45
N ARG A 22 -9.78 10.56 -3.42
CA ARG A 22 -10.29 11.41 -2.33
C ARG A 22 -9.49 11.30 -1.04
N ALA A 23 -8.42 10.51 -1.03
CA ALA A 23 -7.61 10.30 0.16
C ALA A 23 -6.63 11.46 0.37
N ASP A 24 -6.45 11.87 1.63
CA ASP A 24 -5.39 12.81 2.02
C ASP A 24 -4.03 12.10 2.17
N VAL A 25 -4.07 10.78 2.45
CA VAL A 25 -2.89 9.93 2.63
C VAL A 25 -3.25 8.47 2.32
N ILE A 26 -2.32 7.74 1.71
CA ILE A 26 -2.38 6.28 1.59
C ILE A 26 -1.49 5.65 2.65
N LEU A 27 -2.02 4.67 3.38
CA LEU A 27 -1.24 3.84 4.29
C LEU A 27 -1.14 2.41 3.75
N LEU A 28 0.07 1.99 3.41
CA LEU A 28 0.36 0.70 2.81
C LEU A 28 1.16 -0.19 3.78
N ALA A 29 0.43 -0.97 4.58
CA ALA A 29 1.00 -1.83 5.63
C ALA A 29 1.04 -3.33 5.27
N ALA A 30 0.24 -3.77 4.30
CA ALA A 30 0.08 -5.19 3.96
C ALA A 30 -0.28 -5.38 2.49
N SER A 31 -0.19 -6.62 2.03
CA SER A 31 -0.53 -7.05 0.67
C SER A 31 -1.52 -8.21 0.73
N GLU A 32 -2.47 -8.22 -0.21
CA GLU A 32 -3.33 -9.36 -0.55
C GLU A 32 -2.92 -9.95 -1.91
N GLY A 33 -1.62 -10.01 -2.20
CA GLY A 33 -1.08 -10.52 -3.47
C GLY A 33 -1.28 -12.02 -3.72
N ASP A 34 -1.86 -12.74 -2.76
CA ASP A 34 -2.40 -14.10 -2.93
C ASP A 34 -3.86 -14.12 -3.40
N ARG A 35 -4.55 -12.97 -3.42
CA ARG A 35 -5.94 -12.80 -3.83
C ARG A 35 -6.11 -11.92 -5.06
N PHE A 36 -5.24 -10.92 -5.24
CA PHE A 36 -5.30 -9.95 -6.32
C PHE A 36 -3.96 -9.86 -7.05
N GLU A 37 -4.03 -9.64 -8.36
CA GLU A 37 -2.86 -9.32 -9.20
C GLU A 37 -2.45 -7.85 -9.03
N LEU A 38 -1.24 -7.49 -9.45
CA LEU A 38 -0.76 -6.09 -9.35
C LEU A 38 -1.65 -5.08 -10.09
N ASP A 39 -2.29 -5.47 -11.20
CA ASP A 39 -3.18 -4.57 -11.95
C ASP A 39 -4.40 -4.11 -11.15
N HIS A 40 -4.87 -4.93 -10.20
CA HIS A 40 -5.92 -4.50 -9.26
C HIS A 40 -5.49 -3.28 -8.43
N TYR A 41 -4.25 -3.29 -7.95
CA TYR A 41 -3.68 -2.16 -7.20
C TYR A 41 -3.37 -0.98 -8.12
N ARG A 42 -3.00 -1.24 -9.38
CA ARG A 42 -2.79 -0.17 -10.38
C ARG A 42 -4.06 0.64 -10.58
N GLU A 43 -5.18 -0.04 -10.82
CA GLU A 43 -6.49 0.60 -10.99
C GLU A 43 -6.93 1.35 -9.74
N MET A 44 -6.75 0.73 -8.56
CA MET A 44 -7.11 1.33 -7.28
C MET A 44 -6.32 2.59 -6.95
N LEU A 45 -5.00 2.60 -7.22
CA LEU A 45 -4.09 3.64 -6.74
C LEU A 45 -3.81 4.75 -7.78
N ALA A 46 -4.07 4.51 -9.06
CA ALA A 46 -3.81 5.50 -10.11
C ALA A 46 -4.47 6.88 -9.86
N PRO A 47 -5.74 6.99 -9.40
CA PRO A 47 -6.35 8.29 -9.11
C PRO A 47 -5.60 9.10 -8.05
N ALA A 48 -5.08 8.42 -7.02
CA ALA A 48 -4.32 9.02 -5.94
C ALA A 48 -2.93 9.48 -6.40
N ALA A 49 -2.25 8.66 -7.21
CA ALA A 49 -0.96 9.01 -7.80
C ALA A 49 -1.07 10.26 -8.68
N VAL A 50 -2.10 10.33 -9.54
CA VAL A 50 -2.40 11.51 -10.37
C VAL A 50 -2.66 12.76 -9.52
N SER A 51 -3.31 12.59 -8.38
CA SER A 51 -3.65 13.69 -7.45
C SER A 51 -2.49 14.07 -6.52
N GLY A 52 -1.35 13.38 -6.60
CA GLY A 52 -0.18 13.66 -5.77
C GLY A 52 -0.34 13.26 -4.30
N VAL A 53 -1.25 12.32 -4.00
CA VAL A 53 -1.50 11.86 -2.62
C VAL A 53 -0.23 11.16 -2.09
N PRO A 54 0.26 11.52 -0.88
CA PRO A 54 1.41 10.84 -0.29
C PRO A 54 1.05 9.41 0.12
N CYS A 55 1.98 8.47 -0.09
CA CYS A 55 1.84 7.08 0.33
C CYS A 55 2.88 6.74 1.40
N LEU A 56 2.42 6.28 2.57
CA LEU A 56 3.25 5.78 3.65
C LEU A 56 3.33 4.26 3.55
N CYS A 57 4.49 3.73 3.16
CA CYS A 57 4.73 2.30 3.09
C CYS A 57 5.38 1.80 4.39
N THR A 58 4.57 1.32 5.34
CA THR A 58 5.06 0.84 6.65
C THR A 58 5.56 -0.60 6.66
N ASN A 59 5.44 -1.28 5.51
CA ASN A 59 5.99 -2.61 5.29
C ASN A 59 6.72 -2.63 3.94
N PRO A 60 8.06 -2.43 3.94
CA PRO A 60 8.84 -2.29 2.72
C PRO A 60 9.18 -3.64 2.05
N ASP A 61 8.69 -4.77 2.60
CA ASP A 61 8.98 -6.08 2.04
C ASP A 61 8.31 -6.26 0.67
N ARG A 62 9.12 -6.48 -0.36
CA ARG A 62 8.67 -6.68 -1.75
C ARG A 62 8.08 -8.07 -2.00
N ILE A 63 8.46 -9.03 -1.18
CA ILE A 63 8.03 -10.43 -1.29
C ILE A 63 7.39 -10.82 0.03
N MET A 64 6.22 -11.45 -0.04
CA MET A 64 5.56 -12.08 1.08
C MET A 64 5.50 -13.60 0.89
N LEU A 65 5.55 -14.34 1.99
CA LEU A 65 5.35 -15.79 1.99
C LEU A 65 3.89 -16.12 2.29
N THR A 66 3.30 -16.99 1.48
CA THR A 66 1.93 -17.49 1.66
C THR A 66 1.94 -19.02 1.67
N LYS A 67 0.80 -19.64 2.01
CA LYS A 67 0.64 -21.10 1.93
C LYS A 67 0.84 -21.65 0.51
N SER A 68 0.63 -20.84 -0.52
CA SER A 68 0.78 -21.18 -1.94
C SER A 68 2.11 -20.69 -2.54
N GLY A 69 3.09 -20.33 -1.69
CA GLY A 69 4.42 -19.89 -2.10
C GLY A 69 4.63 -18.38 -2.00
N GLN A 70 5.66 -17.89 -2.68
CA GLN A 70 5.99 -16.45 -2.71
C GLN A 70 4.94 -15.67 -3.49
N ARG A 71 4.60 -14.48 -2.99
CA ARG A 71 3.76 -13.47 -3.66
C ARG A 71 4.38 -12.10 -3.44
N PHE A 72 3.86 -11.07 -4.12
CA PHE A 72 4.33 -9.71 -3.91
C PHE A 72 3.84 -9.16 -2.57
N GLY A 73 4.76 -8.57 -1.81
CA GLY A 73 4.47 -7.90 -0.55
C GLY A 73 4.07 -6.45 -0.74
N ALA A 74 3.83 -5.75 0.37
CA ALA A 74 3.44 -4.34 0.37
C ALA A 74 4.48 -3.46 -0.32
N GLY A 75 5.78 -3.75 -0.15
CA GLY A 75 6.83 -2.99 -0.81
C GLY A 75 6.74 -3.01 -2.34
N ARG A 76 6.27 -4.10 -2.95
CA ARG A 76 6.10 -4.13 -4.41
C ARG A 76 4.91 -3.27 -4.87
N ILE A 77 3.86 -3.17 -4.05
CA ILE A 77 2.73 -2.27 -4.32
C ILE A 77 3.16 -0.80 -4.17
N ALA A 78 4.05 -0.50 -3.22
CA ALA A 78 4.64 0.83 -3.10
C ALA A 78 5.50 1.21 -4.32
N GLU A 79 6.34 0.30 -4.83
CA GLU A 79 7.07 0.53 -6.09
C GLU A 79 6.12 0.79 -7.27
N LEU A 80 5.01 0.04 -7.34
CA LEU A 80 3.97 0.30 -8.35
C LEU A 80 3.38 1.71 -8.19
N TYR A 81 3.21 2.21 -6.97
CA TYR A 81 2.75 3.58 -6.73
C TYR A 81 3.76 4.62 -7.24
N GLU A 82 5.06 4.39 -7.04
CA GLU A 82 6.13 5.23 -7.60
C GLU A 82 6.15 5.18 -9.14
N GLU A 83 5.97 3.99 -9.74
CA GLU A 83 5.84 3.81 -11.20
C GLU A 83 4.66 4.59 -11.79
N LEU A 84 3.59 4.79 -11.01
CA LEU A 84 2.43 5.60 -11.37
C LEU A 84 2.64 7.11 -11.21
N GLY A 85 3.82 7.53 -10.72
CA GLY A 85 4.16 8.93 -10.46
C GLY A 85 3.79 9.42 -9.05
N GLY A 86 3.33 8.53 -8.17
CA GLY A 86 3.06 8.84 -6.77
C GLY A 86 4.34 8.91 -5.94
N ASN A 87 4.29 9.63 -4.83
CA ASN A 87 5.41 9.73 -3.89
C ASN A 87 5.22 8.75 -2.72
N VAL A 88 6.25 7.94 -2.44
CA VAL A 88 6.25 7.00 -1.31
C VAL A 88 7.25 7.45 -0.24
N GLU A 89 6.74 7.62 0.98
CA GLU A 89 7.55 7.58 2.19
C GLU A 89 7.62 6.12 2.66
N TRP A 90 8.77 5.51 2.44
CA TRP A 90 9.09 4.19 2.95
C TRP A 90 9.26 4.31 4.47
N ILE A 91 8.77 3.35 5.26
CA ILE A 91 8.89 3.24 6.72
C ILE A 91 9.17 1.77 7.07
N GLY A 92 10.28 1.47 7.74
CA GLY A 92 10.70 0.10 8.08
C GLY A 92 12.05 -0.32 7.48
N LYS A 93 12.51 -1.55 7.69
CA LYS A 93 13.89 -1.95 7.34
C LYS A 93 14.15 -2.01 5.82
N PRO A 94 15.37 -1.70 5.32
CA PRO A 94 16.44 -1.00 6.00
C PRO A 94 16.12 0.49 5.99
N HIS A 95 15.54 0.98 7.07
CA HIS A 95 15.34 2.41 7.24
C HIS A 95 16.70 3.02 7.56
N ARG A 96 17.13 4.00 6.78
CA ARG A 96 18.21 4.88 7.22
C ARG A 96 17.64 5.78 8.31
N ALA A 97 18.29 5.78 9.46
CA ALA A 97 18.07 6.77 10.51
C ALA A 97 18.31 8.20 10.00
#